data_AF-A0A1G6TLA0-F1
#
_entry.id   AF-A0A1G6TLA0-F1
#
_cell.length_a   1.000
_cell.length_b   1.000
_cell.length_c   1.000
_cell.angle_alpha   90.00
_cell.angle_beta   90.00
_cell.angle_gamma   90.00
#
_symmetry.space_group_name_H-M   'P 1'
#
loop_
_entity.id
_entity.type
_entity.pdbx_description
1 polymer ?
#
loop_
_entity_poly.entity_id
_entity_poly.type
_entity_poly.pdbx_seq_one_letter_code
_entity_poly.pdbx_strand_id
1 'polypeptide(L)'
;MDVKELMGKVVDALYDGLTGGSAELPLPDNVMLNWIQPGIPFDPSAFDFAIAGPFSGPTPLTLPYFKELVETLMGPPQEGTEGGLSREAAVEQAKLMYQQHLLGTWEQWSRLVDFIPLPVPSAADSRWTASAGGRKYKHVSVVYGQSGARLSELYEDTLRRCEVADEELTEAQQAIVERMRSLLMETVEVEDFLTGEKTQESRDSRAMTAYKAKRSAYDNAVTDYASRLARSNGGSAQDLVEWQRSGGIYRRRATEALRGWEASGYKLDVERAQATLNHILGSSMVAWKTRLLESLDEINNNTTGQFGYPFFPATVLPGAFARSDGWSEYHERSISRRTSSSSSSRSGSGGVAFSLGIVSVGARGGHSVQEHQCEVAADDFGMRFDYTTVEISRPAFNPGFFSSRGWRPTTEFVDDHGPVHSDGGKPPEGAMIGYATKALFVRDLTIYSSAFASFMKSVQSQTEGGGVIGIGPFCIGGKYQQTNREDESNLQIDTSSITVHGLQLVGFMSALIDKAADPNPDVTAWI
;
A
#
# COMPACT_ATOMS: atom_id res chain seq x y z
N MET A 1 29.49 -23.04 -9.86
CA MET A 1 28.43 -22.76 -8.89
C MET A 1 27.17 -22.61 -9.72
N ASP A 2 26.08 -23.28 -9.36
CA ASP A 2 24.83 -23.16 -10.13
C ASP A 2 24.23 -21.74 -9.91
N VAL A 3 23.53 -21.19 -10.90
CA VAL A 3 22.81 -19.90 -10.78
C VAL A 3 21.86 -19.93 -9.60
N LYS A 4 21.26 -21.08 -9.29
CA LYS A 4 20.40 -21.27 -8.11
C LYS A 4 21.12 -20.96 -6.80
N GLU A 5 22.36 -21.42 -6.65
CA GLU A 5 23.17 -21.19 -5.44
C GLU A 5 23.59 -19.72 -5.31
N LEU A 6 23.91 -19.07 -6.43
CA LEU A 6 24.23 -17.64 -6.47
C LEU A 6 23.00 -16.78 -6.10
N MET A 7 21.84 -17.11 -6.65
CA MET A 7 20.59 -16.43 -6.34
C MET A 7 20.17 -16.60 -4.88
N GLY A 8 20.45 -17.75 -4.27
CA GLY A 8 20.23 -17.95 -2.83
C GLY A 8 20.95 -16.90 -1.99
N LYS A 9 22.22 -16.61 -2.32
CA LYS A 9 23.01 -15.59 -1.61
C LYS A 9 22.49 -14.16 -1.81
N VAL A 10 21.91 -13.88 -2.98
CA VAL A 10 21.34 -12.56 -3.29
C VAL A 10 20.05 -12.35 -2.52
N VAL A 11 19.22 -13.39 -2.40
CA VAL A 11 18.02 -13.39 -1.56
C VAL A 11 18.38 -13.23 -0.08
N ASP A 12 19.44 -13.91 0.38
CA ASP A 12 19.97 -13.73 1.74
C ASP A 12 20.42 -12.27 1.95
N ALA A 13 21.10 -11.67 0.98
CA ALA A 13 21.52 -10.28 1.07
C ALA A 13 20.36 -9.28 1.06
N LEU A 14 19.31 -9.54 0.25
CA LEU A 14 18.07 -8.77 0.30
C LEU A 14 17.38 -8.91 1.66
N TYR A 15 17.35 -10.11 2.23
CA TYR A 15 16.82 -10.38 3.56
C TYR A 15 17.62 -9.64 4.65
N ASP A 16 18.95 -9.64 4.54
CA ASP A 16 19.83 -8.89 5.45
C ASP A 16 19.59 -7.38 5.32
N GLY A 17 19.43 -6.88 4.09
CA GLY A 17 19.10 -5.49 3.81
C GLY A 17 17.74 -5.07 4.37
N LEU A 18 16.76 -5.98 4.39
CA LEU A 18 15.44 -5.78 4.99
C LEU A 18 15.44 -5.80 6.52
N THR A 19 16.31 -6.61 7.13
CA THR A 19 16.35 -6.82 8.59
C THR A 19 17.38 -5.95 9.32
N GLY A 20 18.12 -5.10 8.60
CA GLY A 20 19.06 -4.14 9.19
C GLY A 20 20.48 -4.67 9.36
N GLY A 21 20.91 -5.63 8.53
CA GLY A 21 22.32 -6.00 8.37
C GLY A 21 22.83 -7.09 9.32
N SER A 22 21.93 -7.83 9.96
CA SER A 22 22.30 -8.99 10.77
C SER A 22 21.32 -10.12 10.45
N ALA A 23 21.72 -11.00 9.53
CA ALA A 23 21.11 -12.32 9.37
C ALA A 23 20.86 -12.97 10.74
N GLU A 24 21.69 -12.68 11.75
CA GLU A 24 21.64 -13.23 13.10
C GLU A 24 20.37 -12.95 13.90
N LEU A 25 19.61 -11.92 13.54
CA LEU A 25 18.36 -11.58 14.19
C LEU A 25 17.21 -12.10 13.32
N PRO A 26 16.48 -13.15 13.76
CA PRO A 26 15.31 -13.60 13.04
C PRO A 26 14.28 -12.45 12.98
N LEU A 27 13.48 -12.42 11.91
CA LEU A 27 12.29 -11.58 11.88
C LEU A 27 11.44 -11.89 13.13
N PRO A 28 10.70 -10.89 13.66
CA PRO A 28 9.71 -11.15 14.69
C PRO A 28 8.83 -12.34 14.30
N ASP A 29 8.50 -13.18 15.27
CA ASP A 29 7.73 -14.42 15.06
C ASP A 29 6.38 -14.20 14.36
N ASN A 30 5.84 -12.99 14.44
CA ASN A 30 4.58 -12.56 13.85
C ASN A 30 4.75 -11.86 12.49
N VAL A 31 5.88 -12.04 11.82
CA VAL A 31 6.16 -11.43 10.51
C VAL A 31 6.62 -12.49 9.51
N MET A 32 6.06 -12.43 8.31
CA MET A 32 6.39 -13.32 7.20
C MET A 32 6.75 -12.54 5.95
N LEU A 33 7.74 -13.04 5.19
CA LEU A 33 8.13 -12.47 3.92
C LEU A 33 7.55 -13.30 2.77
N ASN A 34 6.76 -12.65 1.92
CA ASN A 34 6.13 -13.22 0.74
C ASN A 34 6.86 -12.72 -0.51
N TRP A 35 7.70 -13.56 -1.10
CA TRP A 35 8.41 -13.21 -2.32
C TRP A 35 7.51 -13.32 -3.56
N ILE A 36 7.74 -12.44 -4.53
CA ILE A 36 7.03 -12.43 -5.82
C ILE A 36 7.97 -12.91 -6.92
N GLN A 37 7.52 -13.88 -7.73
CA GLN A 37 8.38 -14.57 -8.69
C GLN A 37 7.73 -14.81 -10.06
N PRO A 38 8.31 -14.24 -11.13
CA PRO A 38 9.22 -13.09 -11.10
C PRO A 38 8.55 -11.85 -10.50
N GLY A 39 9.38 -10.90 -10.04
CA GLY A 39 8.92 -9.60 -9.57
C GLY A 39 8.06 -8.86 -10.60
N ILE A 40 7.27 -7.90 -10.13
CA ILE A 40 6.31 -7.16 -10.97
C ILE A 40 6.92 -5.82 -11.36
N PRO A 41 7.13 -5.55 -12.66
CA PRO A 41 7.65 -4.27 -13.12
C PRO A 41 6.59 -3.17 -13.05
N PHE A 42 6.98 -2.02 -12.51
CA PHE A 42 6.20 -0.79 -12.41
C PHE A 42 6.94 0.36 -13.11
N ASP A 43 6.17 1.23 -13.77
CA ASP A 43 6.66 2.56 -14.12
C ASP A 43 6.60 3.45 -12.87
N PRO A 44 7.54 4.39 -12.63
CA PRO A 44 7.46 5.29 -11.48
C PRO A 44 6.15 6.09 -11.37
N SER A 45 5.50 6.39 -12.51
CA SER A 45 4.19 7.06 -12.55
C SER A 45 3.05 6.23 -11.95
N ALA A 46 3.24 4.92 -11.79
CA ALA A 46 2.31 4.01 -11.12
C ALA A 46 1.90 4.50 -9.73
N PHE A 47 2.79 5.21 -9.04
CA PHE A 47 2.60 5.67 -7.67
C PHE A 47 2.29 7.17 -7.59
N ASP A 48 2.08 7.86 -8.72
CA ASP A 48 1.72 9.28 -8.73
C ASP A 48 0.38 9.53 -8.03
N PHE A 49 -0.51 8.53 -7.94
CA PHE A 49 -1.76 8.62 -7.17
C PHE A 49 -1.50 8.88 -5.68
N ALA A 50 -0.37 8.40 -5.14
CA ALA A 50 0.01 8.59 -3.75
C ALA A 50 0.62 9.98 -3.48
N ILE A 51 1.01 10.70 -4.53
CA ILE A 51 1.53 12.07 -4.46
C ILE A 51 0.40 13.08 -4.68
N ALA A 52 -0.34 12.93 -5.78
CA ALA A 52 -1.38 13.86 -6.17
C ALA A 52 -2.68 13.63 -5.39
N GLY A 53 -3.01 12.35 -5.14
CA GLY A 53 -4.35 11.91 -4.79
C GLY A 53 -5.09 11.37 -6.02
N PRO A 54 -5.99 10.39 -5.85
CA PRO A 54 -6.69 9.76 -6.98
C PRO A 54 -7.78 10.66 -7.60
N PHE A 55 -8.32 11.60 -6.82
CA PHE A 55 -9.39 12.51 -7.23
C PHE A 55 -8.95 13.98 -7.34
N SER A 56 -7.68 14.26 -7.03
CA SER A 56 -7.14 15.60 -7.18
C SER A 56 -7.04 15.93 -8.68
N GLY A 57 -7.68 17.01 -9.11
CA GLY A 57 -7.31 17.67 -10.37
C GLY A 57 -5.83 18.08 -10.33
N PRO A 58 -5.14 18.10 -11.48
CA PRO A 58 -3.69 18.22 -11.48
C PRO A 58 -3.21 19.58 -10.97
N THR A 59 -2.08 19.55 -10.27
CA THR A 59 -1.13 20.66 -10.22
C THR A 59 0.28 20.09 -10.32
N PRO A 60 1.24 20.70 -11.03
CA PRO A 60 1.24 21.34 -12.35
C PRO A 60 1.98 20.45 -13.40
N LEU A 61 2.32 21.03 -14.57
CA LEU A 61 3.19 20.57 -15.68
C LEU A 61 4.56 19.92 -15.33
N THR A 62 4.80 19.53 -14.08
CA THR A 62 6.10 19.03 -13.58
C THR A 62 6.22 17.51 -13.63
N LEU A 63 5.14 16.76 -13.83
CA LEU A 63 5.21 15.31 -13.97
C LEU A 63 5.52 14.94 -15.43
N PRO A 64 6.63 14.21 -15.69
CA PRO A 64 7.08 13.87 -17.05
C PRO A 64 5.97 13.24 -17.91
N TYR A 65 5.17 12.34 -17.31
CA TYR A 65 4.07 11.67 -17.99
C TYR A 65 2.97 12.63 -18.48
N PHE A 66 2.57 13.60 -17.65
CA PHE A 66 1.54 14.57 -18.05
C PHE A 66 2.04 15.45 -19.20
N LYS A 67 3.31 15.87 -19.14
CA LYS A 67 3.94 16.66 -20.22
C LYS A 67 3.97 15.89 -21.54
N GLU A 68 4.41 14.63 -21.49
CA GLU A 68 4.49 13.76 -22.67
C GLU A 68 3.10 13.49 -23.27
N LEU A 69 2.07 13.33 -22.44
CA LEU A 69 0.70 13.11 -22.89
C LEU A 69 0.12 14.34 -23.60
N VAL A 70 0.41 15.55 -23.11
CA VAL A 70 0.08 16.81 -23.82
C VAL A 70 0.81 16.90 -25.16
N GLU A 71 2.11 16.61 -25.19
CA GLU A 71 2.91 16.62 -26.43
C GLU A 71 2.38 15.60 -27.46
N THR A 72 1.97 14.41 -26.98
CA THR A 72 1.38 13.36 -27.83
C THR A 72 0.04 13.81 -28.45
N LEU A 73 -0.81 14.48 -27.68
CA LEU A 73 -2.11 14.99 -28.14
C LEU A 73 -2.00 16.18 -29.10
N MET A 74 -0.94 16.97 -28.97
CA MET A 74 -0.62 18.06 -29.89
C MET A 74 -0.09 17.54 -31.23
N GLY A 75 0.47 16.34 -31.29
CA GLY A 75 1.00 15.73 -32.52
C GLY A 75 2.24 16.46 -33.08
N PRO A 76 2.91 15.89 -34.10
CA PRO A 76 4.02 16.56 -34.76
C PRO A 76 3.51 17.74 -35.62
N PRO A 77 4.24 18.87 -35.69
CA PRO A 77 3.87 19.96 -36.58
C PRO A 77 3.98 19.49 -38.04
N GLN A 78 2.85 19.37 -38.75
CA GLN A 78 2.82 19.11 -40.19
C GLN A 78 2.65 20.43 -40.96
N GLU A 79 3.48 20.62 -42.00
CA GLU A 79 3.33 21.78 -42.90
C GLU A 79 1.97 21.72 -43.62
N GLY A 80 1.16 22.77 -43.45
CA GLY A 80 -0.03 23.02 -44.27
C GLY A 80 -1.36 22.43 -43.78
N THR A 81 -1.41 21.77 -42.61
CA THR A 81 -2.67 21.35 -41.96
C THR A 81 -2.55 21.53 -40.45
N GLU A 82 -3.62 21.94 -39.77
CA GLU A 82 -3.70 21.91 -38.29
C GLU A 82 -3.67 20.44 -37.84
N GLY A 83 -2.48 19.87 -37.71
CA GLY A 83 -2.27 18.54 -37.15
C GLY A 83 -2.32 18.61 -35.62
N GLY A 84 -3.25 17.87 -35.01
CA GLY A 84 -3.38 17.72 -33.56
C GLY A 84 -4.36 18.68 -32.88
N LEU A 85 -4.53 18.51 -31.56
CA LEU A 85 -5.39 19.39 -30.76
C LEU A 85 -4.68 20.72 -30.46
N SER A 86 -5.43 21.81 -30.33
CA SER A 86 -4.87 23.06 -29.77
C SER A 86 -4.30 22.79 -28.38
N ARG A 87 -3.31 23.58 -27.94
CA ARG A 87 -2.67 23.38 -26.63
C ARG A 87 -3.68 23.34 -25.49
N GLU A 88 -4.70 24.19 -25.53
CA GLU A 88 -5.75 24.23 -24.52
C GLU A 88 -6.59 22.94 -24.54
N ALA A 89 -6.99 22.46 -25.71
CA ALA A 89 -7.76 21.22 -25.86
C ALA A 89 -6.93 19.98 -25.51
N ALA A 90 -5.65 19.95 -25.89
CA ALA A 90 -4.71 18.89 -25.54
C ALA A 90 -4.49 18.82 -24.02
N VAL A 91 -4.37 19.97 -23.35
CA VAL A 91 -4.26 20.03 -21.89
C VAL A 91 -5.51 19.49 -21.22
N GLU A 92 -6.72 19.93 -21.61
CA GLU A 92 -7.95 19.44 -20.99
C GLU A 92 -8.17 17.94 -21.21
N GLN A 93 -7.93 17.44 -22.43
CA GLN A 93 -8.00 16.00 -22.68
C GLN A 93 -6.92 15.24 -21.92
N ALA A 94 -5.72 15.80 -21.78
CA ALA A 94 -4.65 15.20 -21.00
C ALA A 94 -5.01 15.08 -19.52
N LYS A 95 -5.69 16.08 -18.94
CA LYS A 95 -6.15 16.03 -17.54
C LYS A 95 -7.11 14.86 -17.33
N LEU A 96 -8.08 14.68 -18.23
CA LEU A 96 -9.04 13.59 -18.14
C LEU A 96 -8.35 12.22 -18.24
N MET A 97 -7.45 12.05 -19.22
CA MET A 97 -6.68 10.81 -19.38
C MET A 97 -5.78 10.53 -18.18
N TYR A 98 -5.17 11.57 -17.61
CA TYR A 98 -4.31 11.44 -16.45
C TYR A 98 -5.09 11.09 -15.17
N GLN A 99 -6.26 11.68 -14.94
CA GLN A 99 -7.13 11.31 -13.82
C GLN A 99 -7.58 9.84 -13.91
N GLN A 100 -7.93 9.37 -15.11
CA GLN A 100 -8.24 7.96 -15.34
C GLN A 100 -7.03 7.06 -15.08
N HIS A 101 -5.83 7.50 -15.46
CA HIS A 101 -4.59 6.79 -15.14
C HIS A 101 -4.37 6.71 -13.62
N LEU A 102 -4.48 7.82 -12.88
CA LEU A 102 -4.31 7.83 -11.42
C LEU A 102 -5.33 6.91 -10.71
N LEU A 103 -6.60 6.95 -11.12
CA LEU A 103 -7.62 6.06 -10.57
C LEU A 103 -7.33 4.59 -10.91
N GLY A 104 -6.92 4.32 -12.15
CA GLY A 104 -6.56 2.98 -12.61
C GLY A 104 -5.37 2.40 -11.87
N THR A 105 -4.30 3.17 -11.68
CA THR A 105 -3.11 2.72 -10.95
C THR A 105 -3.39 2.56 -9.46
N TRP A 106 -4.22 3.42 -8.87
CA TRP A 106 -4.68 3.27 -7.49
C TRP A 106 -5.54 2.02 -7.27
N GLU A 107 -6.51 1.75 -8.16
CA GLU A 107 -7.32 0.54 -8.13
C GLU A 107 -6.43 -0.70 -8.25
N GLN A 108 -5.51 -0.71 -9.22
CA GLN A 108 -4.60 -1.83 -9.43
C GLN A 108 -3.72 -2.08 -8.22
N TRP A 109 -3.11 -1.03 -7.63
CA TRP A 109 -2.32 -1.15 -6.41
C TRP A 109 -3.17 -1.70 -5.25
N SER A 110 -4.37 -1.15 -5.07
CA SER A 110 -5.27 -1.56 -3.99
C SER A 110 -5.65 -3.03 -4.11
N ARG A 111 -6.02 -3.50 -5.31
CA ARG A 111 -6.29 -4.92 -5.59
C ARG A 111 -5.04 -5.78 -5.43
N LEU A 112 -3.87 -5.25 -5.81
CA LEU A 112 -2.60 -5.95 -5.66
C LEU A 112 -2.24 -6.15 -4.19
N VAL A 113 -2.71 -5.35 -3.24
CA VAL A 113 -2.41 -5.53 -1.81
C VAL A 113 -3.60 -6.07 -1.01
N ASP A 114 -4.68 -6.44 -1.69
CA ASP A 114 -5.92 -6.99 -1.13
C ASP A 114 -5.88 -8.52 -1.06
N PHE A 115 -4.94 -9.04 -0.27
CA PHE A 115 -4.72 -10.47 -0.16
C PHE A 115 -4.37 -10.93 1.24
N ILE A 116 -4.67 -12.21 1.48
CA ILE A 116 -4.27 -12.94 2.67
C ILE A 116 -3.07 -13.81 2.28
N PRO A 117 -1.93 -13.68 2.97
CA PRO A 117 -0.72 -14.41 2.61
C PRO A 117 -0.93 -15.91 2.86
N LEU A 118 -0.25 -16.76 2.09
CA LEU A 118 -0.13 -18.18 2.39
C LEU A 118 1.03 -18.41 3.36
N PRO A 119 0.84 -19.21 4.43
CA PRO A 119 1.88 -19.44 5.43
C PRO A 119 2.99 -20.35 4.87
N VAL A 120 2.62 -21.24 3.95
CA VAL A 120 3.51 -22.17 3.26
C VAL A 120 3.13 -22.21 1.78
N PRO A 121 3.57 -21.23 0.96
CA PRO A 121 3.25 -21.20 -0.45
C PRO A 121 3.97 -22.33 -1.19
N SER A 122 3.26 -23.10 -2.01
CA SER A 122 3.89 -24.07 -2.90
C SER A 122 4.53 -23.39 -4.12
N ALA A 123 5.36 -24.13 -4.86
CA ALA A 123 5.95 -23.61 -6.09
C ALA A 123 4.87 -23.28 -7.14
N ALA A 124 3.68 -23.87 -7.06
CA ALA A 124 2.55 -23.55 -7.94
C ALA A 124 1.86 -22.24 -7.55
N ASP A 125 1.85 -21.89 -6.26
CA ASP A 125 1.16 -20.72 -5.71
C ASP A 125 1.93 -19.41 -5.92
N SER A 126 3.23 -19.52 -6.21
CA SER A 126 4.14 -18.38 -6.44
C SER A 126 4.49 -18.17 -7.91
N ARG A 127 3.68 -18.71 -8.84
CA ARG A 127 3.92 -18.64 -10.29
C ARG A 127 2.96 -17.70 -11.00
N TRP A 128 3.45 -17.04 -12.05
CA TRP A 128 2.59 -16.40 -13.03
C TRP A 128 1.65 -17.43 -13.65
N THR A 129 0.35 -17.30 -13.41
CA THR A 129 -0.68 -18.15 -14.01
C THR A 129 -1.58 -17.32 -14.92
N ALA A 130 -1.65 -17.70 -16.20
CA ALA A 130 -2.64 -17.16 -17.12
C ALA A 130 -3.87 -18.05 -17.09
N SER A 131 -5.00 -17.57 -16.56
CA SER A 131 -6.25 -18.33 -16.66
C SER A 131 -6.78 -18.27 -18.09
N ALA A 132 -7.06 -19.43 -18.69
CA ALA A 132 -7.72 -19.52 -19.99
C ALA A 132 -9.24 -19.34 -19.81
N GLY A 133 -9.67 -18.17 -19.33
CA GLY A 133 -11.08 -17.79 -19.39
C GLY A 133 -11.48 -17.59 -20.86
N GLY A 134 -12.52 -18.29 -21.33
CA GLY A 134 -12.97 -18.31 -22.73
C GLY A 134 -13.57 -17.00 -23.27
N ARG A 135 -12.98 -15.84 -22.96
CA ARG A 135 -13.37 -14.54 -23.52
C ARG A 135 -12.19 -13.90 -24.25
N LYS A 136 -12.54 -13.04 -25.21
CA LYS A 136 -11.67 -12.35 -26.18
C LYS A 136 -10.50 -11.54 -25.56
N TYR A 137 -10.55 -11.27 -24.26
CA TYR A 137 -9.52 -10.59 -23.49
C TYR A 137 -8.88 -11.59 -22.51
N LYS A 138 -7.69 -12.08 -22.86
CA LYS A 138 -6.89 -12.96 -22.00
C LYS A 138 -6.04 -12.06 -21.08
N HIS A 139 -6.41 -11.95 -19.81
CA HIS A 139 -5.63 -11.23 -18.82
C HIS A 139 -4.54 -12.15 -18.24
N VAL A 140 -3.31 -11.66 -18.16
CA VAL A 140 -2.23 -12.32 -17.41
C VAL A 140 -2.33 -11.83 -15.97
N SER A 141 -2.69 -12.72 -15.04
CA SER A 141 -2.68 -12.43 -13.61
C SER A 141 -1.36 -12.89 -13.01
N VAL A 142 -0.73 -12.03 -12.22
CA VAL A 142 0.39 -12.45 -11.37
C VAL A 142 -0.24 -13.04 -10.11
N VAL A 143 -0.09 -14.34 -9.92
CA VAL A 143 -0.47 -15.03 -8.68
C VAL A 143 0.81 -15.20 -7.89
N TYR A 144 0.88 -14.53 -6.76
CA TYR A 144 1.85 -14.82 -5.71
C TYR A 144 1.11 -15.54 -4.58
N GLY A 145 1.81 -16.16 -3.63
CA GLY A 145 1.24 -17.08 -2.64
C GLY A 145 0.13 -16.46 -1.77
N GLN A 146 -1.09 -16.44 -2.31
CA GLN A 146 -2.31 -15.92 -1.72
C GLN A 146 -3.26 -17.08 -1.49
N SER A 147 -4.06 -17.03 -0.43
CA SER A 147 -5.06 -18.06 -0.14
C SER A 147 -6.18 -18.18 -1.18
N GLY A 148 -6.18 -17.33 -2.21
CA GLY A 148 -7.26 -17.18 -3.18
C GLY A 148 -8.44 -16.35 -2.65
N ALA A 149 -8.42 -15.98 -1.36
CA ALA A 149 -9.40 -15.10 -0.74
C ALA A 149 -8.88 -13.65 -0.69
N ARG A 150 -9.82 -12.70 -0.82
CA ARG A 150 -9.55 -11.27 -0.69
C ARG A 150 -9.59 -10.88 0.78
N LEU A 151 -8.60 -10.08 1.18
CA LEU A 151 -8.51 -9.53 2.53
C LEU A 151 -9.78 -8.72 2.87
N SER A 152 -10.22 -7.88 1.93
CA SER A 152 -11.38 -7.00 2.06
C SER A 152 -12.70 -7.75 2.23
N GLU A 153 -12.92 -8.76 1.40
CA GLU A 153 -14.12 -9.61 1.43
C GLU A 153 -14.23 -10.36 2.75
N LEU A 154 -13.14 -10.99 3.19
CA LEU A 154 -13.14 -11.72 4.46
C LEU A 154 -13.28 -10.78 5.67
N TYR A 155 -12.71 -9.58 5.61
CA TYR A 155 -12.88 -8.56 6.64
C TYR A 155 -14.33 -8.07 6.71
N GLU A 156 -14.96 -7.82 5.56
CA GLU A 156 -16.38 -7.47 5.47
C GLU A 156 -17.27 -8.59 6.01
N ASP A 157 -17.05 -9.83 5.59
CA ASP A 157 -17.79 -10.99 6.06
C ASP A 157 -17.62 -11.19 7.56
N THR A 158 -16.40 -11.02 8.08
CA THR A 158 -16.15 -11.08 9.53
C THR A 158 -16.96 -10.03 10.28
N LEU A 159 -17.00 -8.79 9.80
CA LEU A 159 -17.75 -7.73 10.46
C LEU A 159 -19.27 -7.94 10.34
N ARG A 160 -19.78 -8.41 9.20
CA ARG A 160 -21.21 -8.65 9.00
C ARG A 160 -21.71 -9.91 9.73
N ARG A 161 -20.87 -10.94 9.83
CA ARG A 161 -21.20 -12.28 10.33
C ARG A 161 -20.45 -12.61 11.62
N CYS A 162 -20.39 -11.63 12.52
CA CYS A 162 -19.96 -11.83 13.90
C CYS A 162 -21.03 -11.37 14.89
N GLU A 163 -21.04 -11.99 16.06
CA GLU A 163 -21.73 -11.48 17.24
C GLU A 163 -20.73 -10.74 18.12
N VAL A 164 -21.17 -9.67 18.76
CA VAL A 164 -20.34 -8.82 19.62
C VAL A 164 -20.85 -8.84 21.05
N ALA A 165 -19.95 -8.63 22.00
CA ALA A 165 -20.28 -8.62 23.42
C ALA A 165 -21.29 -7.52 23.76
N ASP A 166 -22.39 -7.91 24.39
CA ASP A 166 -23.42 -7.00 24.93
C ASP A 166 -23.07 -6.67 26.39
N GLU A 167 -22.03 -5.85 26.58
CA GLU A 167 -21.64 -5.37 27.90
C GLU A 167 -22.39 -4.08 28.27
N GLU A 168 -23.33 -4.16 29.21
CA GLU A 168 -23.95 -2.98 29.81
C GLU A 168 -22.91 -2.17 30.60
N LEU A 169 -22.87 -0.85 30.38
CA LEU A 169 -21.97 0.06 31.08
C LEU A 169 -22.27 0.03 32.60
N THR A 170 -21.25 -0.22 33.42
CA THR A 170 -21.36 -0.14 34.87
C THR A 170 -21.83 1.24 35.34
N GLU A 171 -22.48 1.35 36.51
CA GLU A 171 -22.93 2.65 37.07
C GLU A 171 -21.79 3.69 37.16
N ALA A 172 -20.57 3.23 37.45
CA ALA A 172 -19.38 4.07 37.48
C ALA A 172 -19.00 4.60 36.09
N GLN A 173 -19.10 3.77 35.05
CA GLN A 173 -18.87 4.17 33.65
C GLN A 173 -19.96 5.11 33.15
N GLN A 174 -21.23 4.87 33.50
CA GLN A 174 -22.35 5.75 33.15
C GLN A 174 -22.18 7.16 33.76
N ALA A 175 -21.76 7.25 35.03
CA ALA A 175 -21.49 8.53 35.68
C ALA A 175 -20.33 9.31 35.04
N ILE A 176 -19.35 8.60 34.46
CA ILE A 176 -18.26 9.22 33.70
C ILE A 176 -18.77 9.69 32.33
N VAL A 177 -19.57 8.88 31.63
CA VAL A 177 -20.18 9.24 30.33
C VAL A 177 -21.02 10.51 30.45
N GLU A 178 -21.89 10.61 31.46
CA GLU A 178 -22.75 11.77 31.65
C GLU A 178 -21.95 13.05 31.92
N ARG A 179 -20.90 12.92 32.74
CA ARG A 179 -19.97 14.02 33.02
C ARG A 179 -19.26 14.49 31.76
N MET A 180 -18.79 13.57 30.91
CA MET A 180 -18.13 13.94 29.66
C MET A 180 -19.12 14.50 28.62
N ARG A 181 -20.37 14.00 28.56
CA ARG A 181 -21.43 14.56 27.70
C ARG A 181 -21.78 15.99 28.08
N SER A 182 -21.93 16.28 29.37
CA SER A 182 -22.19 17.65 29.87
C SER A 182 -21.06 18.65 29.54
N LEU A 183 -19.82 18.17 29.39
CA LEU A 183 -18.72 19.01 28.94
C LEU A 183 -18.81 19.34 27.44
N LEU A 184 -19.44 18.48 26.64
CA LEU A 184 -19.54 18.64 25.18
C LEU A 184 -20.85 19.33 24.76
N MET A 185 -21.95 19.11 25.49
CA MET A 185 -23.28 19.62 25.19
C MET A 185 -23.98 20.16 26.43
N GLU A 186 -24.73 21.25 26.25
CA GLU A 186 -25.61 21.84 27.26
C GLU A 186 -27.06 21.84 26.77
N THR A 187 -27.99 21.50 27.65
CA THR A 187 -29.42 21.58 27.37
C THR A 187 -29.91 22.99 27.69
N VAL A 188 -30.42 23.70 26.70
CA VAL A 188 -30.91 25.07 26.86
C VAL A 188 -32.40 25.10 26.50
N GLU A 189 -33.21 25.75 27.34
CA GLU A 189 -34.60 26.08 26.98
C GLU A 189 -34.59 27.19 25.93
N VAL A 190 -35.06 26.86 24.73
CA VAL A 190 -35.20 27.79 23.62
C VAL A 190 -36.69 28.07 23.45
N GLU A 191 -37.06 29.34 23.59
CA GLU A 191 -38.41 29.83 23.32
C GLU A 191 -38.54 30.06 21.81
N ASP A 192 -39.49 29.38 21.17
CA ASP A 192 -39.79 29.58 19.76
C ASP A 192 -40.35 31.00 19.55
N PHE A 193 -39.63 31.78 18.74
CA PHE A 193 -39.91 33.20 18.49
C PHE A 193 -41.30 33.46 17.87
N LEU A 194 -41.92 32.46 17.24
CA LEU A 194 -43.23 32.59 16.59
C LEU A 194 -44.39 32.10 17.47
N THR A 195 -44.15 31.18 18.41
CA THR A 195 -45.20 30.47 19.16
C THR A 195 -45.13 30.66 20.68
N GLY A 196 -43.99 31.12 21.22
CA GLY A 196 -43.75 31.29 22.66
C GLY A 196 -43.60 29.96 23.41
N GLU A 197 -43.52 28.83 22.71
CA GLU A 197 -43.38 27.51 23.30
C GLU A 197 -41.92 27.23 23.66
N LYS A 198 -41.67 26.79 24.90
CA LYS A 198 -40.33 26.46 25.37
C LYS A 198 -40.00 25.02 25.01
N THR A 199 -39.01 24.84 24.14
CA THR A 199 -38.48 23.52 23.78
C THR A 199 -37.06 23.37 24.33
N GLN A 200 -36.74 22.17 24.84
CA GLN A 200 -35.37 21.88 25.27
C GLN A 200 -34.55 21.45 24.06
N GLU A 201 -33.54 22.25 23.71
CA GLU A 201 -32.58 21.93 22.65
C GLU A 201 -31.21 21.63 23.25
N SER A 202 -30.56 20.57 22.76
CA SER A 202 -29.17 20.27 23.08
C SER A 202 -28.26 21.08 22.16
N ARG A 203 -27.44 21.96 22.73
CA ARG A 203 -26.49 22.80 22.00
C ARG A 203 -25.06 22.48 22.41
N ASP A 204 -24.10 22.85 21.54
CA ASP A 204 -22.68 22.77 21.88
C ASP A 204 -22.43 23.54 23.18
N SER A 205 -21.76 22.91 24.14
CA SER A 205 -21.38 23.60 25.36
C SER A 205 -20.50 24.82 25.05
N ARG A 206 -20.38 25.73 26.02
CA ARG A 206 -19.42 26.84 25.94
C ARG A 206 -17.98 26.35 25.67
N ALA A 207 -17.59 25.20 26.23
CA ALA A 207 -16.28 24.61 26.01
C ALA A 207 -16.12 24.07 24.57
N MET A 208 -17.14 23.39 24.05
CA MET A 208 -17.12 22.83 22.69
C MET A 208 -17.17 23.93 21.62
N THR A 209 -17.91 25.01 21.88
CA THR A 209 -17.95 26.19 21.00
C THR A 209 -16.56 26.87 20.93
N ALA A 210 -15.91 27.06 22.08
CA ALA A 210 -14.56 27.61 22.14
C ALA A 210 -13.53 26.70 21.45
N TYR A 211 -13.67 25.37 21.63
CA TYR A 211 -12.85 24.36 20.95
C TYR A 211 -12.96 24.45 19.43
N LYS A 212 -14.18 24.43 18.87
CA LYS A 212 -14.42 24.52 17.42
C LYS A 212 -13.86 25.81 16.83
N ALA A 213 -14.08 26.94 17.50
CA ALA A 213 -13.58 28.25 17.05
C ALA A 213 -12.04 28.31 17.04
N LYS A 214 -11.38 27.81 18.08
CA LYS A 214 -9.91 27.82 18.18
C LYS A 214 -9.24 26.78 17.29
N ARG A 215 -9.85 25.61 17.11
CA ARG A 215 -9.43 24.62 16.11
C ARG A 215 -9.47 25.20 14.70
N SER A 216 -10.57 25.84 14.31
CA SER A 216 -10.66 26.50 12.99
C SER A 216 -9.59 27.59 12.81
N ALA A 217 -9.33 28.39 13.85
CA ALA A 217 -8.26 29.39 13.80
C ALA A 217 -6.86 28.77 13.64
N TYR A 218 -6.60 27.62 14.28
CA TYR A 218 -5.36 26.86 14.11
C TYR A 218 -5.25 26.26 12.71
N ASP A 219 -6.29 25.58 12.23
CA ASP A 219 -6.33 24.94 10.91
C ASP A 219 -6.08 25.96 9.79
N ASN A 220 -6.69 27.15 9.90
CA ASN A 220 -6.46 28.27 8.98
C ASN A 220 -5.00 28.77 9.04
N ALA A 221 -4.41 28.89 10.23
CA ALA A 221 -3.03 29.36 10.40
C ALA A 221 -2.00 28.34 9.90
N VAL A 222 -2.25 27.04 10.08
CA VAL A 222 -1.41 25.95 9.56
C VAL A 222 -1.54 25.87 8.04
N THR A 223 -2.75 25.99 7.50
CA THR A 223 -2.98 25.99 6.04
C THR A 223 -2.30 27.18 5.38
N ASP A 224 -2.36 28.38 5.98
CA ASP A 224 -1.64 29.56 5.48
C ASP A 224 -0.12 29.30 5.52
N TYR A 225 0.43 28.83 6.65
CA TYR A 225 1.85 28.47 6.76
C TYR A 225 2.30 27.43 5.71
N ALA A 226 1.54 26.35 5.56
CA ALA A 226 1.83 25.27 4.62
C ALA A 226 1.72 25.75 3.17
N SER A 227 0.74 26.59 2.84
CA SER A 227 0.58 27.16 1.50
C SER A 227 1.75 28.09 1.13
N ARG A 228 2.28 28.86 2.09
CA ARG A 228 3.42 29.76 1.90
C ARG A 228 4.73 28.98 1.76
N LEU A 229 4.91 27.91 2.53
CA LEU A 229 6.05 26.99 2.40
C LEU A 229 6.03 26.22 1.08
N ALA A 230 4.85 25.76 0.64
CA ALA A 230 4.71 25.09 -0.64
C ALA A 230 5.05 26.04 -1.81
N ARG A 231 4.59 27.30 -1.74
CA ARG A 231 4.95 28.34 -2.71
C ARG A 231 6.43 28.69 -2.69
N SER A 232 7.12 28.64 -1.55
CA SER A 232 8.57 28.87 -1.53
C SER A 232 9.38 27.74 -2.15
N ASN A 233 8.87 26.51 -2.10
CA ASN A 233 9.56 25.33 -2.63
C ASN A 233 9.29 25.08 -4.12
N GLY A 234 8.16 25.55 -4.66
CA GLY A 234 7.76 25.34 -6.06
C GLY A 234 7.37 26.59 -6.85
N GLY A 235 7.49 27.78 -6.25
CA GLY A 235 7.07 29.06 -6.84
C GLY A 235 8.22 29.92 -7.37
N SER A 236 8.00 31.24 -7.44
CA SER A 236 8.94 32.21 -8.00
C SER A 236 10.06 32.60 -7.02
N ALA A 237 11.13 33.22 -7.53
CA ALA A 237 12.18 33.78 -6.68
C ALA A 237 11.66 34.81 -5.66
N GLN A 238 10.55 35.50 -5.96
CA GLN A 238 9.89 36.43 -5.05
C GLN A 238 9.21 35.70 -3.88
N ASP A 239 8.64 34.51 -4.11
CA ASP A 239 8.03 33.67 -3.07
C ASP A 239 9.08 33.09 -2.12
N LEU A 240 10.26 32.74 -2.64
CA LEU A 240 11.40 32.30 -1.84
C LEU A 240 11.96 33.44 -0.96
N VAL A 241 12.02 34.67 -1.49
CA VAL A 241 12.43 35.86 -0.72
C VAL A 241 11.38 36.25 0.33
N GLU A 242 10.08 36.17 0.00
CA GLU A 242 9.00 36.37 0.97
C GLU A 242 9.15 35.37 2.13
N TRP A 243 9.31 34.08 1.82
CA TRP A 243 9.47 33.03 2.82
C TRP A 243 10.72 33.22 3.70
N GLN A 244 11.86 33.58 3.12
CA GLN A 244 13.07 33.87 3.90
C GLN A 244 12.89 35.03 4.88
N ARG A 245 12.02 36.01 4.56
CA ARG A 245 11.74 37.17 5.42
C ARG A 245 10.61 36.92 6.42
N SER A 246 9.58 36.16 6.06
CA SER A 246 8.33 36.08 6.81
C SER A 246 7.92 34.66 7.22
N GLY A 247 8.60 33.61 6.76
CA GLY A 247 8.29 32.22 7.11
C GLY A 247 8.32 31.95 8.62
N GLY A 248 9.25 32.61 9.34
CA GLY A 248 9.29 32.59 10.80
C GLY A 248 8.07 33.23 11.48
N ILE A 249 7.39 34.19 10.84
CA ILE A 249 6.17 34.84 11.35
C ILE A 249 4.98 33.89 11.19
N TYR A 250 4.83 33.26 10.03
CA TYR A 250 3.74 32.30 9.79
C TYR A 250 3.86 31.08 10.70
N ARG A 251 5.08 30.56 10.90
CA ARG A 251 5.34 29.49 11.88
C ARG A 251 4.92 29.89 13.29
N ARG A 252 5.24 31.13 13.68
CA ARG A 252 4.90 31.68 15.00
C ARG A 252 3.38 31.81 15.16
N ARG A 253 2.66 32.31 14.15
CA ARG A 253 1.19 32.40 14.16
C ARG A 253 0.53 31.04 14.33
N ALA A 254 0.98 30.02 13.61
CA ALA A 254 0.48 28.65 13.79
C ALA A 254 0.77 28.12 15.21
N THR A 255 1.96 28.41 15.74
CA THR A 255 2.34 28.02 17.11
C THR A 255 1.52 28.75 18.17
N GLU A 256 1.23 30.04 17.98
CA GLU A 256 0.39 30.85 18.88
C GLU A 256 -1.09 30.42 18.81
N ALA A 257 -1.59 30.08 17.62
CA ALA A 257 -2.93 29.54 17.45
C ALA A 257 -3.08 28.18 18.14
N LEU A 258 -2.07 27.31 18.06
CA LEU A 258 -2.02 26.04 18.79
C LEU A 258 -2.06 26.28 20.31
N ARG A 259 -1.19 27.16 20.83
CA ARG A 259 -1.18 27.51 22.26
C ARG A 259 -2.50 28.12 22.72
N GLY A 260 -3.12 28.95 21.88
CA GLY A 260 -4.43 29.53 22.15
C GLY A 260 -5.56 28.49 22.16
N TRP A 261 -5.45 27.45 21.34
CA TRP A 261 -6.36 26.32 21.35
C TRP A 261 -6.18 25.45 22.60
N GLU A 262 -4.93 25.18 23.00
CA GLU A 262 -4.60 24.47 24.23
C GLU A 262 -5.08 25.21 25.49
N ALA A 263 -4.80 26.50 25.61
CA ALA A 263 -5.08 27.27 26.83
C ALA A 263 -6.52 27.80 26.91
N SER A 264 -7.11 28.25 25.80
CA SER A 264 -8.41 28.94 25.81
C SER A 264 -9.48 28.23 24.99
N GLY A 265 -9.12 27.20 24.22
CA GLY A 265 -10.05 26.34 23.50
C GLY A 265 -10.30 25.00 24.19
N TYR A 266 -9.81 24.82 25.42
CA TYR A 266 -9.99 23.60 26.23
C TYR A 266 -9.59 22.31 25.48
N LYS A 267 -8.58 22.40 24.59
CA LYS A 267 -8.20 21.29 23.70
C LYS A 267 -8.00 19.97 24.46
N LEU A 268 -7.18 20.00 25.51
CA LEU A 268 -6.84 18.80 26.28
C LEU A 268 -8.06 18.21 27.00
N ASP A 269 -8.96 19.05 27.51
CA ASP A 269 -10.13 18.59 28.26
C ASP A 269 -11.21 18.04 27.32
N VAL A 270 -11.44 18.69 26.17
CA VAL A 270 -12.38 18.23 25.13
C VAL A 270 -11.86 16.95 24.47
N GLU A 271 -10.58 16.89 24.08
CA GLU A 271 -9.98 15.69 23.50
C GLU A 271 -9.93 14.53 24.50
N ARG A 272 -9.65 14.80 25.78
CA ARG A 272 -9.72 13.79 26.85
C ARG A 272 -11.15 13.32 27.08
N ALA A 273 -12.13 14.20 27.08
CA ALA A 273 -13.55 13.83 27.22
C ALA A 273 -14.03 13.00 26.02
N GLN A 274 -13.67 13.39 24.80
CA GLN A 274 -13.93 12.62 23.58
C GLN A 274 -13.20 11.26 23.60
N ALA A 275 -11.94 11.21 24.01
CA ALA A 275 -11.18 9.97 24.12
C ALA A 275 -11.72 9.05 25.23
N THR A 276 -12.18 9.61 26.35
CA THR A 276 -12.80 8.87 27.45
C THR A 276 -14.17 8.34 27.04
N LEU A 277 -14.98 9.16 26.34
CA LEU A 277 -16.22 8.70 25.71
C LEU A 277 -15.92 7.65 24.65
N ASN A 278 -14.88 7.78 23.83
CA ASN A 278 -14.50 6.75 22.87
C ASN A 278 -13.94 5.49 23.53
N HIS A 279 -13.33 5.59 24.71
CA HIS A 279 -12.84 4.43 25.45
C HIS A 279 -13.99 3.70 26.16
N ILE A 280 -14.93 4.44 26.76
CA ILE A 280 -16.08 3.90 27.51
C ILE A 280 -17.27 3.56 26.61
N LEU A 281 -17.51 4.28 25.51
CA LEU A 281 -18.48 3.93 24.47
C LEU A 281 -17.84 3.04 23.40
N GLY A 282 -16.52 3.05 23.25
CA GLY A 282 -15.80 2.05 22.45
C GLY A 282 -15.64 0.71 23.15
N SER A 283 -15.96 0.60 24.45
CA SER A 283 -16.24 -0.69 25.09
C SER A 283 -17.54 -1.33 24.62
N SER A 284 -18.45 -0.59 23.96
CA SER A 284 -19.52 -1.21 23.19
C SER A 284 -18.91 -1.73 21.88
N MET A 285 -18.59 -3.02 21.84
CA MET A 285 -18.16 -3.70 20.61
C MET A 285 -19.17 -3.51 19.46
N VAL A 286 -20.44 -3.31 19.80
CA VAL A 286 -21.51 -2.91 18.87
C VAL A 286 -21.18 -1.58 18.19
N ALA A 287 -20.93 -0.51 18.95
CA ALA A 287 -20.66 0.81 18.38
C ALA A 287 -19.37 0.85 17.54
N TRP A 288 -18.36 0.06 17.93
CA TRP A 288 -17.14 -0.08 17.15
C TRP A 288 -17.42 -0.83 15.83
N LYS A 289 -18.08 -1.98 15.89
CA LYS A 289 -18.51 -2.74 14.70
C LYS A 289 -19.35 -1.88 13.75
N THR A 290 -20.33 -1.12 14.26
CA THR A 290 -21.16 -0.23 13.45
C THR A 290 -20.33 0.79 12.68
N ARG A 291 -19.36 1.47 13.33
CA ARG A 291 -18.47 2.41 12.63
C ARG A 291 -17.61 1.74 11.56
N LEU A 292 -17.14 0.52 11.81
CA LEU A 292 -16.36 -0.22 10.82
C LEU A 292 -17.22 -0.61 9.61
N LEU A 293 -18.47 -1.05 9.84
CA LEU A 293 -19.43 -1.35 8.78
C LEU A 293 -19.82 -0.10 7.99
N GLU A 294 -20.08 1.02 8.65
CA GLU A 294 -20.35 2.31 7.99
C GLU A 294 -19.20 2.70 7.05
N SER A 295 -17.94 2.56 7.50
CA SER A 295 -16.78 2.82 6.65
C SER A 295 -16.68 1.88 5.45
N LEU A 296 -17.08 0.61 5.59
CA LEU A 296 -17.11 -0.35 4.49
C LEU A 296 -18.23 -0.03 3.50
N ASP A 297 -19.42 0.28 4.01
CA ASP A 297 -20.58 0.67 3.20
C ASP A 297 -20.29 1.96 2.43
N GLU A 298 -19.62 2.95 3.05
CA GLU A 298 -19.16 4.15 2.36
C GLU A 298 -18.19 3.84 1.22
N ILE A 299 -17.25 2.91 1.40
CA ILE A 299 -16.33 2.48 0.35
C ILE A 299 -17.08 1.78 -0.78
N ASN A 300 -17.92 0.81 -0.45
CA ASN A 300 -18.66 0.01 -1.42
C ASN A 300 -19.63 0.86 -2.25
N ASN A 301 -20.20 1.92 -1.65
CA ASN A 301 -21.15 2.80 -2.32
C ASN A 301 -20.49 3.97 -3.07
N ASN A 302 -19.36 4.48 -2.60
CA ASN A 302 -18.77 5.72 -3.13
C ASN A 302 -17.41 5.56 -3.82
N THR A 303 -16.73 4.43 -3.64
CA THR A 303 -15.40 4.20 -4.22
C THR A 303 -15.49 3.20 -5.36
N THR A 304 -15.66 3.71 -6.58
CA THR A 304 -15.65 2.90 -7.80
C THR A 304 -14.34 3.05 -8.55
N GLY A 305 -13.73 1.93 -8.93
CA GLY A 305 -12.54 1.89 -9.77
C GLY A 305 -12.80 2.31 -11.21
N GLN A 306 -11.75 2.29 -12.02
CA GLN A 306 -11.80 2.63 -13.45
C GLN A 306 -12.77 1.72 -14.22
N PHE A 307 -12.93 0.47 -13.77
CA PHE A 307 -13.84 -0.51 -14.39
C PHE A 307 -15.26 -0.49 -13.82
N GLY A 308 -15.58 0.45 -12.92
CA GLY A 308 -16.91 0.59 -12.31
C GLY A 308 -17.21 -0.40 -11.19
N TYR A 309 -16.22 -1.18 -10.75
CA TYR A 309 -16.34 -2.07 -9.59
C TYR A 309 -15.81 -1.39 -8.33
N PRO A 310 -16.42 -1.63 -7.16
CA PRO A 310 -15.82 -1.21 -5.91
C PRO A 310 -14.49 -1.92 -5.68
N PHE A 311 -13.62 -1.27 -4.91
CA PHE A 311 -12.36 -1.83 -4.46
C PHE A 311 -12.01 -1.28 -3.08
N PHE A 312 -11.24 -2.04 -2.32
CA PHE A 312 -10.84 -1.67 -0.96
C PHE A 312 -9.57 -0.81 -0.98
N PRO A 313 -9.63 0.49 -0.67
CA PRO A 313 -8.55 1.39 -1.00
C PRO A 313 -7.30 1.21 -0.12
N ALA A 314 -6.14 1.16 -0.78
CA ALA A 314 -4.83 1.15 -0.13
C ALA A 314 -3.88 2.19 -0.75
N THR A 315 -2.92 2.67 0.02
CA THR A 315 -1.88 3.59 -0.46
C THR A 315 -0.51 3.21 0.11
N VAL A 316 0.53 3.89 -0.38
CA VAL A 316 1.93 3.70 0.02
C VAL A 316 2.43 4.91 0.79
N LEU A 317 3.23 4.68 1.82
CA LEU A 317 3.90 5.72 2.60
C LEU A 317 5.42 5.46 2.62
N PRO A 318 6.26 6.45 2.26
CA PRO A 318 5.91 7.77 1.70
C PRO A 318 5.44 7.69 0.24
N GLY A 319 4.45 8.50 -0.15
CA GLY A 319 3.86 8.45 -1.50
C GLY A 319 4.82 8.74 -2.65
N ALA A 320 5.87 9.53 -2.42
CA ALA A 320 6.86 9.91 -3.42
C ALA A 320 8.05 8.94 -3.53
N PHE A 321 8.03 7.77 -2.90
CA PHE A 321 9.18 6.86 -2.83
C PHE A 321 9.74 6.48 -4.22
N ALA A 322 8.86 6.27 -5.21
CA ALA A 322 9.22 5.87 -6.57
C ALA A 322 10.04 6.96 -7.30
N ARG A 323 9.88 8.22 -6.90
CA ARG A 323 10.58 9.39 -7.45
C ARG A 323 11.67 9.94 -6.51
N SER A 324 11.92 9.27 -5.39
CA SER A 324 12.93 9.66 -4.41
C SER A 324 14.30 9.09 -4.77
N ASP A 325 15.35 9.84 -4.47
CA ASP A 325 16.74 9.40 -4.59
C ASP A 325 17.26 8.67 -3.34
N GLY A 326 16.48 8.65 -2.25
CA GLY A 326 16.90 8.12 -0.94
C GLY A 326 16.86 6.60 -0.78
N TRP A 327 17.16 5.83 -1.83
CA TRP A 327 17.14 4.37 -1.80
C TRP A 327 18.44 3.79 -1.24
N SER A 328 18.38 2.59 -0.66
CA SER A 328 19.57 1.88 -0.21
C SER A 328 20.21 1.13 -1.38
N GLU A 329 21.53 1.16 -1.49
CA GLU A 329 22.25 0.48 -2.57
C GLU A 329 22.83 -0.84 -2.09
N TYR A 330 22.60 -1.91 -2.86
CA TYR A 330 23.35 -3.16 -2.79
C TYR A 330 24.36 -3.20 -3.94
N HIS A 331 25.62 -3.54 -3.65
CA HIS A 331 26.67 -3.66 -4.67
C HIS A 331 27.73 -4.69 -4.27
N GLU A 332 27.73 -5.83 -4.96
CA GLU A 332 28.74 -6.88 -4.81
C GLU A 332 29.23 -7.31 -6.20
N ARG A 333 30.50 -7.04 -6.53
CA ARG A 333 31.04 -7.31 -7.89
C ARG A 333 31.49 -8.74 -8.12
N SER A 334 31.80 -9.47 -7.06
CA SER A 334 32.19 -10.88 -7.13
C SER A 334 31.64 -11.58 -5.91
N ILE A 335 30.65 -12.46 -6.09
CA ILE A 335 30.05 -13.23 -4.98
C ILE A 335 30.96 -14.42 -4.60
N SER A 336 32.26 -14.14 -4.41
CA SER A 336 33.25 -15.10 -3.95
C SER A 336 33.78 -14.70 -2.57
N ARG A 337 33.74 -15.67 -1.64
CA ARG A 337 34.54 -15.70 -0.40
C ARG A 337 34.08 -14.84 0.79
N ARG A 338 32.83 -15.00 1.22
CA ARG A 338 32.47 -15.01 2.65
C ARG A 338 31.62 -16.24 2.98
N THR A 339 32.28 -17.39 2.97
CA THR A 339 31.66 -18.68 3.31
C THR A 339 31.73 -18.87 4.83
N SER A 340 30.73 -18.36 5.54
CA SER A 340 30.20 -18.96 6.77
C SER A 340 28.86 -18.32 7.12
N SER A 341 27.86 -18.44 6.25
CA SER A 341 26.47 -18.35 6.65
C SER A 341 25.85 -19.72 6.47
N SER A 342 25.31 -20.26 7.55
CA SER A 342 24.59 -21.51 7.59
C SER A 342 23.35 -21.39 6.70
N SER A 343 23.43 -21.91 5.48
CA SER A 343 22.31 -22.03 4.52
C SER A 343 21.16 -22.94 5.01
N SER A 344 21.20 -23.36 6.29
CA SER A 344 20.28 -24.31 6.89
C SER A 344 19.44 -23.74 8.03
N SER A 345 19.41 -22.43 8.29
CA SER A 345 18.76 -21.92 9.51
C SER A 345 17.82 -20.72 9.40
N ARG A 346 17.54 -20.13 8.22
CA ARG A 346 16.84 -18.83 8.17
C ARG A 346 15.69 -18.66 7.17
N SER A 347 15.19 -19.73 6.57
CA SER A 347 13.77 -19.80 6.21
C SER A 347 12.99 -20.22 7.46
N GLY A 348 12.72 -19.26 8.35
CA GLY A 348 12.02 -19.45 9.61
C GLY A 348 10.53 -19.77 9.46
N SER A 349 10.22 -20.85 8.74
CA SER A 349 9.05 -21.72 8.80
C SER A 349 9.18 -22.64 7.57
N GLY A 350 9.22 -23.96 7.78
CA GLY A 350 9.52 -24.91 6.73
C GLY A 350 8.51 -24.81 5.57
N GLY A 351 8.99 -24.38 4.40
CA GLY A 351 8.26 -24.51 3.14
C GLY A 351 8.21 -23.26 2.26
N VAL A 352 9.21 -22.37 2.30
CA VAL A 352 9.38 -21.34 1.27
C VAL A 352 9.72 -22.02 -0.06
N ALA A 353 8.72 -22.20 -0.94
CA ALA A 353 8.94 -22.67 -2.31
C ALA A 353 9.46 -21.54 -3.21
N PHE A 354 10.72 -21.14 -2.99
CA PHE A 354 11.41 -20.15 -3.81
C PHE A 354 11.96 -20.82 -5.08
N SER A 355 11.52 -20.39 -6.27
CA SER A 355 12.21 -20.74 -7.52
C SER A 355 13.44 -19.84 -7.68
N LEU A 356 14.62 -20.34 -7.32
CA LEU A 356 15.91 -19.66 -7.50
C LEU A 356 16.46 -19.79 -8.94
N GLY A 357 15.68 -20.38 -9.87
CA GLY A 357 16.10 -20.67 -11.24
C GLY A 357 15.71 -19.60 -12.27
N ILE A 358 16.06 -19.85 -13.53
CA ILE A 358 15.67 -19.01 -14.67
C ILE A 358 14.40 -19.58 -15.27
N VAL A 359 13.38 -18.74 -15.38
CA VAL A 359 12.07 -19.10 -15.90
C VAL A 359 11.74 -18.19 -17.08
N SER A 360 11.51 -18.75 -18.26
CA SER A 360 11.07 -17.96 -19.42
C SER A 360 9.58 -18.19 -19.71
N VAL A 361 8.84 -17.12 -19.98
CA VAL A 361 7.43 -17.15 -20.39
C VAL A 361 7.28 -16.52 -21.78
N GLY A 362 6.88 -17.32 -22.78
CA GLY A 362 6.72 -16.89 -24.18
C GLY A 362 5.31 -16.36 -24.50
N ALA A 363 5.26 -15.32 -25.35
CA ALA A 363 4.04 -14.57 -25.67
C ALA A 363 3.26 -15.04 -26.92
N ARG A 364 3.77 -15.95 -27.77
CA ARG A 364 3.08 -16.41 -28.99
C ARG A 364 2.67 -17.89 -28.94
N GLY A 365 1.35 -18.12 -28.94
CA GLY A 365 0.73 -19.35 -29.46
C GLY A 365 1.10 -20.66 -28.74
N GLY A 366 0.87 -20.75 -27.43
CA GLY A 366 1.13 -21.96 -26.64
C GLY A 366 2.00 -21.64 -25.45
N HIS A 367 1.35 -21.35 -24.31
CA HIS A 367 2.00 -20.81 -23.12
C HIS A 367 2.70 -21.94 -22.35
N SER A 368 3.98 -22.18 -22.67
CA SER A 368 4.85 -23.08 -21.91
C SER A 368 5.81 -22.28 -21.03
N VAL A 369 5.82 -22.57 -19.74
CA VAL A 369 6.88 -22.14 -18.83
C VAL A 369 8.05 -23.07 -19.05
N GLN A 370 9.21 -22.53 -19.41
CA GLN A 370 10.44 -23.33 -19.52
C GLN A 370 11.42 -22.90 -18.43
N GLU A 371 11.83 -23.86 -17.61
CA GLU A 371 12.94 -23.69 -16.68
C GLU A 371 14.25 -23.94 -17.42
N HIS A 372 15.15 -22.97 -17.37
CA HIS A 372 16.47 -23.09 -17.97
C HIS A 372 17.52 -23.24 -16.88
N GLN A 373 18.53 -24.06 -17.17
CA GLN A 373 19.75 -24.15 -16.35
C GLN A 373 20.87 -23.39 -17.04
N CYS A 374 21.60 -22.59 -16.28
CA CYS A 374 22.76 -21.84 -16.74
C CYS A 374 23.87 -22.04 -15.71
N GLU A 375 25.06 -22.42 -16.18
CA GLU A 375 26.23 -22.54 -15.32
C GLU A 375 27.06 -21.26 -15.41
N VAL A 376 27.30 -20.62 -14.25
CA VAL A 376 28.10 -19.40 -14.15
C VAL A 376 29.21 -19.60 -13.12
N ALA A 377 30.43 -19.18 -13.46
CA ALA A 377 31.53 -19.19 -12.51
C ALA A 377 31.28 -18.14 -11.42
N ALA A 378 31.44 -18.51 -10.14
CA ALA A 378 31.15 -17.62 -9.01
C ALA A 378 32.03 -16.34 -9.01
N ASP A 379 33.25 -16.43 -9.55
CA ASP A 379 34.18 -15.31 -9.66
C ASP A 379 33.81 -14.33 -10.80
N ASP A 380 32.91 -14.73 -11.71
CA ASP A 380 32.41 -13.90 -12.82
C ASP A 380 30.99 -13.35 -12.54
N PHE A 381 30.42 -13.60 -11.36
CA PHE A 381 29.05 -13.16 -11.04
C PHE A 381 29.02 -12.11 -9.92
N GLY A 382 28.40 -10.97 -10.21
CA GLY A 382 28.14 -9.88 -9.28
C GLY A 382 26.78 -9.23 -9.54
N MET A 383 26.23 -8.52 -8.55
CA MET A 383 24.96 -7.82 -8.66
C MET A 383 25.01 -6.44 -8.01
N ARG A 384 24.27 -5.50 -8.59
CA ARG A 384 24.03 -4.16 -8.07
C ARG A 384 22.56 -3.82 -8.24
N PHE A 385 21.92 -3.25 -7.22
CA PHE A 385 20.57 -2.69 -7.35
C PHE A 385 20.30 -1.72 -6.19
N ASP A 386 19.39 -0.78 -6.42
CA ASP A 386 18.81 0.02 -5.36
C ASP A 386 17.59 -0.71 -4.80
N TYR A 387 17.35 -0.63 -3.49
CA TYR A 387 16.17 -1.19 -2.84
C TYR A 387 15.57 -0.26 -1.78
N THR A 388 14.27 -0.40 -1.55
CA THR A 388 13.55 0.31 -0.49
C THR A 388 12.32 -0.46 -0.03
N THR A 389 11.90 -0.22 1.22
CA THR A 389 10.62 -0.71 1.75
C THR A 389 9.65 0.43 1.92
N VAL A 390 8.41 0.23 1.50
CA VAL A 390 7.32 1.19 1.74
C VAL A 390 6.24 0.57 2.60
N GLU A 391 5.61 1.39 3.44
CA GLU A 391 4.48 0.96 4.26
C GLU A 391 3.19 0.98 3.43
N ILE A 392 2.37 -0.05 3.60
CA ILE A 392 1.06 -0.14 2.98
C ILE A 392 0.02 0.36 3.98
N SER A 393 -0.57 1.51 3.67
CA SER A 393 -1.62 2.11 4.50
C SER A 393 -3.01 1.74 3.96
N ARG A 394 -3.86 1.23 4.84
CA ARG A 394 -5.26 0.87 4.56
C ARG A 394 -6.17 1.55 5.59
N PRO A 395 -6.64 2.77 5.33
CA PRO A 395 -7.40 3.54 6.31
C PRO A 395 -8.66 2.84 6.86
N ALA A 396 -9.32 2.03 6.04
CA ALA A 396 -10.54 1.32 6.42
C ALA A 396 -10.31 -0.07 7.03
N PHE A 397 -9.08 -0.58 7.04
CA PHE A 397 -8.76 -1.89 7.61
C PHE A 397 -8.26 -1.71 9.03
N ASN A 398 -9.01 -2.24 10.01
CA ASN A 398 -8.62 -2.18 11.41
C ASN A 398 -8.21 -3.57 11.92
N PRO A 399 -6.91 -3.92 11.89
CA PRO A 399 -6.44 -5.22 12.35
C PRO A 399 -6.69 -5.44 13.85
N GLY A 400 -6.85 -4.37 14.64
CA GLY A 400 -7.13 -4.45 16.06
C GLY A 400 -8.47 -5.12 16.39
N PHE A 401 -9.41 -5.17 15.43
CA PHE A 401 -10.65 -5.93 15.60
C PHE A 401 -10.36 -7.42 15.81
N PHE A 402 -9.44 -8.01 15.04
CA PHE A 402 -9.09 -9.43 15.16
C PHE A 402 -8.40 -9.78 16.48
N SER A 403 -7.67 -8.82 17.08
CA SER A 403 -7.07 -8.98 18.41
C SER A 403 -8.06 -8.77 19.55
N SER A 404 -9.27 -8.26 19.28
CA SER A 404 -10.31 -8.09 20.29
C SER A 404 -10.91 -9.44 20.68
N ARG A 405 -11.18 -9.62 21.97
CA ARG A 405 -11.86 -10.80 22.53
C ARG A 405 -13.36 -10.58 22.71
N GLY A 406 -13.88 -9.42 22.30
CA GLY A 406 -15.27 -9.01 22.45
C GLY A 406 -16.17 -9.36 21.25
N TRP A 407 -15.74 -10.26 20.38
CA TRP A 407 -16.53 -10.76 19.25
C TRP A 407 -16.34 -12.26 19.08
N ARG A 408 -17.30 -12.91 18.41
CA ARG A 408 -17.20 -14.31 17.95
C ARG A 408 -17.86 -14.47 16.57
N PRO A 409 -17.39 -15.39 15.72
CA PRO A 409 -18.02 -15.66 14.43
C PRO A 409 -19.42 -16.27 14.64
N THR A 410 -20.37 -15.96 13.75
CA THR A 410 -21.67 -16.64 13.73
C THR A 410 -21.53 -18.07 13.18
N THR A 411 -22.55 -18.91 13.39
CA THR A 411 -22.58 -20.27 12.84
C THR A 411 -22.41 -20.29 11.33
N GLU A 412 -23.02 -19.35 10.62
CA GLU A 412 -22.93 -19.31 9.16
C GLU A 412 -21.50 -18.95 8.71
N PHE A 413 -20.81 -18.05 9.41
CA PHE A 413 -19.40 -17.77 9.10
C PHE A 413 -18.53 -19.01 9.29
N VAL A 414 -18.76 -19.74 10.39
CA VAL A 414 -18.02 -20.97 10.70
C VAL A 414 -18.22 -22.05 9.65
N ASP A 415 -19.43 -22.17 9.10
CA ASP A 415 -19.73 -23.13 8.03
C ASP A 415 -18.97 -22.83 6.73
N ASP A 416 -18.80 -21.55 6.38
CA ASP A 416 -18.17 -21.13 5.12
C ASP A 416 -16.63 -21.02 5.22
N HIS A 417 -16.12 -20.54 6.35
CA HIS A 417 -14.69 -20.17 6.51
C HIS A 417 -13.96 -20.96 7.59
N GLY A 418 -14.69 -21.76 8.39
CA GLY A 418 -14.14 -22.48 9.54
C GLY A 418 -14.22 -21.69 10.86
N PRO A 419 -13.90 -22.36 11.98
CA PRO A 419 -14.14 -21.82 13.32
C PRO A 419 -13.14 -20.75 13.76
N VAL A 420 -12.01 -20.62 13.07
CA VAL A 420 -10.92 -19.71 13.42
C VAL A 420 -10.41 -18.95 12.18
N HIS A 421 -10.08 -17.70 12.41
CA HIS A 421 -9.36 -16.84 11.48
C HIS A 421 -7.87 -17.17 11.47
N SER A 422 -7.26 -17.36 12.64
CA SER A 422 -5.89 -17.79 12.85
C SER A 422 -5.83 -18.59 14.15
N ASP A 423 -5.16 -19.75 14.13
CA ASP A 423 -4.91 -20.55 15.33
C ASP A 423 -3.71 -20.04 16.16
N GLY A 424 -2.95 -19.06 15.64
CA GLY A 424 -1.69 -18.59 16.24
C GLY A 424 -0.55 -19.62 16.18
N GLY A 425 -0.72 -20.68 15.37
CA GLY A 425 0.26 -21.73 15.14
C GLY A 425 1.46 -21.26 14.33
N LYS A 426 2.44 -22.16 14.16
CA LYS A 426 3.63 -21.93 13.33
C LYS A 426 3.88 -23.17 12.46
N PRO A 427 3.42 -23.21 11.20
CA PRO A 427 2.67 -22.17 10.48
C PRO A 427 1.25 -21.95 11.03
N PRO A 428 0.68 -20.73 10.91
CA PRO A 428 -0.71 -20.48 11.32
C PRO A 428 -1.71 -21.02 10.29
N GLU A 429 -2.86 -21.48 10.78
CA GLU A 429 -3.98 -21.98 9.97
C GLU A 429 -5.26 -21.21 10.28
N GLY A 430 -6.13 -21.05 9.26
CA GLY A 430 -7.43 -20.41 9.39
C GLY A 430 -7.80 -19.53 8.20
N ALA A 431 -8.94 -18.85 8.30
CA ALA A 431 -9.47 -18.01 7.22
C ALA A 431 -8.62 -16.75 6.97
N MET A 432 -8.09 -16.13 8.02
CA MET A 432 -7.43 -14.82 8.03
C MET A 432 -6.17 -14.88 8.92
N ILE A 433 -5.09 -15.38 8.34
CA ILE A 433 -3.85 -15.63 9.08
C ILE A 433 -2.90 -14.43 9.13
N GLY A 434 -3.12 -13.41 8.29
CA GLY A 434 -2.19 -12.30 8.14
C GLY A 434 -2.59 -11.31 7.05
N TYR A 435 -1.81 -10.24 6.92
CA TYR A 435 -1.99 -9.22 5.89
C TYR A 435 -0.68 -8.49 5.58
N ALA A 436 -0.51 -8.03 4.33
CA ALA A 436 0.70 -7.32 3.92
C ALA A 436 0.79 -5.92 4.55
N THR A 437 1.88 -5.64 5.27
CA THR A 437 2.15 -4.35 5.93
C THR A 437 3.19 -3.51 5.20
N LYS A 438 4.15 -4.15 4.52
CA LYS A 438 5.17 -3.44 3.72
C LYS A 438 5.38 -4.11 2.37
N ALA A 439 5.78 -3.32 1.38
CA ALA A 439 6.20 -3.79 0.08
C ALA A 439 7.70 -3.50 -0.12
N LEU A 440 8.44 -4.47 -0.64
CA LEU A 440 9.85 -4.34 -1.01
C LEU A 440 9.96 -4.10 -2.51
N PHE A 441 10.60 -3.00 -2.86
CA PHE A 441 10.90 -2.64 -4.22
C PHE A 441 12.41 -2.63 -4.48
N VAL A 442 12.77 -2.95 -5.71
CA VAL A 442 14.12 -2.80 -6.26
C VAL A 442 14.08 -1.97 -7.54
N ARG A 443 15.16 -1.28 -7.88
CA ARG A 443 15.33 -0.62 -9.18
C ARG A 443 16.78 -0.68 -9.66
N ASP A 444 16.96 -0.46 -10.96
CA ASP A 444 18.26 -0.39 -11.63
C ASP A 444 19.16 -1.60 -11.36
N LEU A 445 18.59 -2.78 -11.58
CA LEU A 445 19.28 -4.05 -11.39
C LEU A 445 20.37 -4.23 -12.44
N THR A 446 21.63 -4.30 -12.01
CA THR A 446 22.76 -4.68 -12.85
C THR A 446 23.31 -6.04 -12.42
N ILE A 447 23.42 -6.98 -13.34
CA ILE A 447 24.09 -8.27 -13.16
C ILE A 447 25.40 -8.22 -13.93
N TYR A 448 26.53 -8.41 -13.23
CA TYR A 448 27.85 -8.54 -13.83
C TYR A 448 28.13 -10.02 -14.08
N SER A 449 28.12 -10.44 -15.35
CA SER A 449 28.64 -11.73 -15.81
C SER A 449 28.58 -11.81 -17.34
N SER A 450 29.71 -12.15 -17.95
CA SER A 450 29.81 -12.31 -19.41
C SER A 450 29.11 -13.58 -19.89
N ALA A 451 29.23 -14.67 -19.13
CA ALA A 451 28.53 -15.92 -19.38
C ALA A 451 27.01 -15.71 -19.30
N PHE A 452 26.56 -14.98 -18.27
CA PHE A 452 25.15 -14.70 -18.06
C PHE A 452 24.56 -13.80 -19.15
N ALA A 453 25.27 -12.73 -19.53
CA ALA A 453 24.87 -11.85 -20.63
C ALA A 453 24.73 -12.60 -21.97
N SER A 454 25.66 -13.52 -22.26
CA SER A 454 25.63 -14.35 -23.47
C SER A 454 24.45 -15.32 -23.46
N PHE A 455 24.18 -15.95 -22.32
CA PHE A 455 23.02 -16.81 -22.12
C PHE A 455 21.71 -16.04 -22.33
N MET A 456 21.58 -14.86 -21.75
CA MET A 456 20.38 -14.04 -21.87
C MET A 456 20.12 -13.54 -23.30
N LYS A 457 21.17 -13.20 -24.07
CA LYS A 457 21.03 -12.92 -25.50
C LYS A 457 20.48 -14.12 -26.27
N SER A 458 20.95 -15.34 -25.95
CA SER A 458 20.43 -16.57 -26.53
C SER A 458 18.94 -16.77 -26.21
N VAL A 459 18.55 -16.67 -24.94
CA VAL A 459 17.14 -16.86 -24.54
C VAL A 459 16.23 -15.77 -25.14
N GLN A 460 16.68 -14.52 -25.14
CA GLN A 460 15.92 -13.41 -25.74
C GLN A 460 15.73 -13.62 -27.25
N SER A 461 16.77 -14.08 -27.96
CA SER A 461 16.67 -14.36 -29.41
C SER A 461 15.69 -15.49 -29.75
N GLN A 462 15.52 -16.47 -28.85
CA GLN A 462 14.55 -17.56 -29.00
C GLN A 462 13.12 -17.13 -28.66
N THR A 463 12.97 -16.01 -27.95
CA THR A 463 11.69 -15.49 -27.46
C THR A 463 11.27 -14.28 -28.31
N GLU A 464 11.03 -14.51 -29.61
CA GLU A 464 10.63 -13.47 -30.56
C GLU A 464 9.33 -12.76 -30.08
N GLY A 465 9.45 -11.51 -29.62
CA GLY A 465 8.31 -10.60 -29.46
C GLY A 465 7.68 -10.45 -28.07
N GLY A 466 8.49 -10.35 -27.00
CA GLY A 466 8.02 -9.79 -25.72
C GLY A 466 7.75 -10.79 -24.61
N GLY A 467 8.55 -11.85 -24.52
CA GLY A 467 8.53 -12.74 -23.35
C GLY A 467 9.19 -12.12 -22.12
N VAL A 468 8.85 -12.69 -20.96
CA VAL A 468 9.41 -12.32 -19.66
C VAL A 468 10.36 -13.43 -19.21
N ILE A 469 11.55 -13.05 -18.73
CA ILE A 469 12.52 -13.97 -18.12
C ILE A 469 12.63 -13.64 -16.64
N GLY A 470 12.18 -14.54 -15.77
CA GLY A 470 12.34 -14.43 -14.33
C GLY A 470 13.64 -15.07 -13.86
N ILE A 471 14.33 -14.42 -12.91
CA ILE A 471 15.51 -14.96 -12.24
C ILE A 471 15.38 -14.71 -10.74
N GLY A 472 15.04 -15.75 -9.99
CA GLY A 472 14.64 -15.60 -8.61
C GLY A 472 13.52 -14.55 -8.46
N PRO A 473 13.70 -13.51 -7.62
CA PRO A 473 12.68 -12.49 -7.42
C PRO A 473 12.68 -11.41 -8.52
N PHE A 474 13.63 -11.44 -9.45
CA PHE A 474 13.80 -10.39 -10.46
C PHE A 474 13.13 -10.75 -11.78
N CYS A 475 12.57 -9.74 -12.44
CA CYS A 475 12.02 -9.82 -13.78
C CYS A 475 12.98 -9.15 -14.76
N ILE A 476 13.33 -9.86 -15.83
CA ILE A 476 14.16 -9.39 -16.93
C ILE A 476 13.34 -9.45 -18.22
N GLY A 477 13.09 -8.28 -18.80
CA GLY A 477 12.16 -8.13 -19.92
C GLY A 477 10.69 -8.06 -19.49
N GLY A 478 9.79 -7.99 -20.47
CA GLY A 478 8.38 -7.65 -20.27
C GLY A 478 8.09 -6.16 -20.47
N LYS A 479 6.84 -5.84 -20.79
CA LYS A 479 6.34 -4.45 -20.79
C LYS A 479 5.88 -4.08 -19.38
N TYR A 480 6.02 -2.83 -18.99
CA TYR A 480 5.42 -2.32 -17.76
C TYR A 480 3.90 -2.60 -17.76
N GLN A 481 3.34 -3.11 -16.66
CA GLN A 481 1.93 -3.52 -16.59
C GLN A 481 0.93 -2.38 -16.86
N GLN A 482 1.38 -1.11 -16.87
CA GLN A 482 0.52 0.07 -16.75
C GLN A 482 0.55 1.02 -17.94
N THR A 483 1.36 0.76 -18.98
CA THR A 483 1.45 1.63 -20.15
C THR A 483 1.12 0.90 -21.44
N ASN A 484 0.17 1.46 -22.21
CA ASN A 484 -0.12 1.08 -23.60
C ASN A 484 1.00 1.51 -24.57
N ARG A 485 2.23 1.74 -24.09
CA ARG A 485 3.36 2.13 -24.93
C ARG A 485 4.09 0.89 -25.44
N GLU A 486 4.02 0.71 -26.74
CA GLU A 486 4.99 -0.06 -27.51
C GLU A 486 6.27 0.79 -27.58
N ASP A 487 7.40 0.30 -27.04
CA ASP A 487 8.76 0.45 -27.62
C ASP A 487 9.96 0.76 -26.71
N GLU A 488 9.83 0.88 -25.38
CA GLU A 488 11.03 0.96 -24.53
C GLU A 488 11.25 -0.35 -23.76
N SER A 489 12.17 -1.18 -24.28
CA SER A 489 12.71 -2.30 -23.53
C SER A 489 13.55 -1.75 -22.39
N ASN A 490 13.14 -2.02 -21.15
CA ASN A 490 13.88 -1.64 -19.94
C ASN A 490 15.16 -2.47 -19.72
N LEU A 491 15.63 -3.18 -20.74
CA LEU A 491 16.72 -4.14 -20.69
C LEU A 491 17.86 -3.69 -21.59
N GLN A 492 19.01 -3.42 -20.99
CA GLN A 492 20.27 -3.21 -21.71
C GLN A 492 21.18 -4.41 -21.48
N ILE A 493 21.64 -5.03 -22.56
CA ILE A 493 22.58 -6.16 -22.50
C ILE A 493 23.91 -5.79 -23.14
N ASP A 494 24.92 -5.58 -22.31
CA ASP A 494 26.29 -5.34 -22.73
C ASP A 494 27.06 -6.68 -22.90
N THR A 495 28.37 -6.62 -23.15
CA THR A 495 29.20 -7.82 -23.31
C THR A 495 29.44 -8.54 -21.98
N SER A 496 29.51 -7.80 -20.87
CA SER A 496 29.87 -8.32 -19.54
C SER A 496 28.81 -8.07 -18.48
N SER A 497 27.68 -7.46 -18.84
CA SER A 497 26.65 -7.08 -17.87
C SER A 497 25.26 -7.01 -18.50
N ILE A 498 24.26 -7.14 -17.64
CA ILE A 498 22.85 -6.96 -17.96
C ILE A 498 22.30 -5.91 -17.00
N THR A 499 21.66 -4.88 -17.54
CA THR A 499 21.02 -3.83 -16.75
C THR A 499 19.52 -3.83 -17.03
N VAL A 500 18.74 -3.91 -15.97
CA VAL A 500 17.28 -3.78 -16.00
C VAL A 500 16.90 -2.48 -15.31
N HIS A 501 16.45 -1.51 -16.09
CA HIS A 501 15.95 -0.24 -15.61
C HIS A 501 14.52 -0.37 -15.09
N GLY A 502 14.15 0.56 -14.21
CA GLY A 502 12.80 0.70 -13.72
C GLY A 502 12.55 -0.03 -12.40
N LEU A 503 11.35 0.23 -11.88
CA LEU A 503 10.92 -0.20 -10.56
C LEU A 503 10.36 -1.62 -10.62
N GLN A 504 10.73 -2.49 -9.69
CA GLN A 504 10.16 -3.84 -9.57
C GLN A 504 9.74 -4.12 -8.13
N LEU A 505 8.51 -4.60 -7.96
CA LEU A 505 8.03 -5.15 -6.71
C LEU A 505 8.51 -6.60 -6.58
N VAL A 506 9.28 -6.90 -5.54
CA VAL A 506 9.91 -8.22 -5.37
C VAL A 506 9.36 -9.01 -4.19
N GLY A 507 8.65 -8.35 -3.27
CA GLY A 507 8.06 -9.04 -2.13
C GLY A 507 7.20 -8.17 -1.23
N PHE A 508 6.48 -8.83 -0.33
CA PHE A 508 5.69 -8.21 0.74
C PHE A 508 6.14 -8.73 2.11
N MET A 509 6.26 -7.83 3.06
CA MET A 509 6.29 -8.19 4.47
C MET A 509 4.86 -8.20 4.99
N SER A 510 4.44 -9.31 5.58
CA SER A 510 3.10 -9.49 6.12
C SER A 510 3.16 -9.68 7.62
N ALA A 511 2.28 -8.99 8.34
CA ALA A 511 2.03 -9.30 9.74
C ALA A 511 1.10 -10.52 9.82
N LEU A 512 1.49 -11.49 10.63
CA LEU A 512 0.64 -12.61 11.01
C LEU A 512 -0.26 -12.18 12.17
N ILE A 513 -1.50 -12.65 12.14
CA ILE A 513 -2.46 -12.43 13.21
C ILE A 513 -2.28 -13.55 14.23
N ASP A 514 -2.23 -13.18 15.51
CA ASP A 514 -2.27 -14.13 16.62
C ASP A 514 -3.59 -14.92 16.61
N LYS A 515 -3.82 -15.74 17.63
CA LYS A 515 -5.06 -16.53 17.72
C LYS A 515 -6.31 -15.64 17.61
N ALA A 516 -7.14 -15.89 16.60
CA ALA A 516 -8.39 -15.21 16.33
C ALA A 516 -9.37 -16.18 15.62
N ALA A 517 -10.67 -16.21 15.87
CA ALA A 517 -11.37 -15.60 16.98
C ALA A 517 -10.93 -16.20 18.33
N ASP A 518 -10.76 -15.36 19.34
CA ASP A 518 -10.50 -15.78 20.73
C ASP A 518 -11.47 -15.08 21.69
N PRO A 519 -12.78 -15.41 21.64
CA PRO A 519 -13.79 -14.74 22.46
C PRO A 519 -13.49 -14.90 23.95
N ASN A 520 -13.75 -13.84 24.72
CA ASN A 520 -13.58 -13.87 26.17
C ASN A 520 -14.62 -14.82 26.80
N PRO A 521 -14.21 -15.88 27.54
CA PRO A 521 -15.14 -16.81 28.16
C PRO A 521 -16.06 -16.15 29.21
N ASP A 522 -15.70 -14.98 29.72
CA ASP A 522 -16.48 -14.26 30.74
C ASP A 522 -17.68 -13.49 30.15
N VAL A 523 -17.79 -13.36 28.82
CA VAL A 523 -18.90 -12.66 28.16
C VAL A 523 -20.12 -13.59 28.09
N THR A 524 -21.18 -13.21 28.80
CA THR A 524 -22.41 -14.02 28.91
C THR A 524 -23.48 -13.67 27.88
N ALA A 525 -23.41 -12.49 27.26
CA ALA A 525 -24.39 -11.99 26.29
C ALA A 525 -23.70 -11.53 24.99
N TRP A 526 -24.24 -11.99 23.85
CA TRP A 526 -23.71 -11.77 22.51
C TRP A 526 -24.86 -11.33 21.61
N ILE A 527 -24.64 -10.30 20.79
CA ILE A 527 -25.65 -9.71 19.88
C ILE A 527 -25.13 -9.45 18.48
#